data_AF-A0A8J3PFA5-F1
#
_entry.id   AF-A0A8J3PFA5-F1
#
_cell.length_a   1.000
_cell.length_b   1.000
_cell.length_c   1.000
_cell.angle_alpha   90.00
_cell.angle_beta   90.00
_cell.angle_gamma   90.00
#
_symmetry.space_group_name_H-M   'P 1'
#
loop_
_entity.id
_entity.type
_entity.pdbx_description
1 polymer ?
#
loop_
_entity_poly.entity_id
_entity_poly.type
_entity_poly.pdbx_seq_one_letter_code
_entity_poly.pdbx_strand_id
1 'polypeptide(L)'
;MTFTTDVRDCAYVATVADPANKLVYTPGTVFTAGGHKKPEGVYVETKNMQGGLADLPFHLSVQCGDGGRWAVVDAAGATVRSAGASGTRRLGAGRYEVTFGSDVKGCAYTASVGDPNNELVYTPGLVFTAGGHDGPNGVYVETKNLQGGLADMPFHLAVRCEGRFAVVDGTGRAVRSAGMSGVRRLGPGRYEVTFGSDVKGCAYTATVGDPKNDLVYAPGLVFAAGGHDGPKGVYVETKNMQGGLADLPFHLAVTC
;
A
#
# COMPACT_ATOMS: atom_id res chain seq x y z
N MET A 1 -8.07 -11.42 -11.11
CA MET A 1 -8.90 -12.06 -10.07
C MET A 1 -10.35 -11.66 -10.30
N THR A 2 -11.33 -12.50 -9.97
CA THR A 2 -12.77 -12.20 -10.15
C THR A 2 -13.49 -12.29 -8.80
N PHE A 3 -14.29 -11.28 -8.48
CA PHE A 3 -15.11 -11.19 -7.27
C PHE A 3 -16.55 -11.63 -7.54
N THR A 4 -17.36 -11.73 -6.49
CA THR A 4 -18.79 -12.07 -6.61
C THR A 4 -19.69 -10.86 -6.88
N THR A 5 -19.13 -9.65 -6.81
CA THR A 5 -19.82 -8.38 -7.02
C THR A 5 -19.05 -7.51 -7.99
N ASP A 6 -19.72 -6.50 -8.58
CA ASP A 6 -19.07 -5.46 -9.37
C ASP A 6 -18.07 -4.71 -8.48
N VAL A 7 -16.84 -4.56 -8.98
CA VAL A 7 -15.75 -3.89 -8.26
C VAL A 7 -15.20 -2.69 -9.01
N ARG A 8 -15.85 -2.23 -10.09
CA ARG A 8 -15.37 -1.08 -10.89
C ARG A 8 -15.32 0.22 -10.07
N ASP A 9 -16.25 0.39 -9.14
CA ASP A 9 -16.33 1.56 -8.26
C ASP A 9 -15.59 1.35 -6.92
N CYS A 10 -14.41 0.74 -7.00
CA CYS A 10 -13.59 0.41 -5.83
C CYS A 10 -12.13 0.84 -6.00
N ALA A 11 -11.41 0.98 -4.88
CA ALA A 11 -9.95 1.05 -4.86
C ALA A 11 -9.34 -0.35 -4.73
N TYR A 12 -8.19 -0.56 -5.37
CA TYR A 12 -7.44 -1.81 -5.34
C TYR A 12 -6.06 -1.52 -4.79
N VAL A 13 -5.70 -2.13 -3.67
CA VAL A 13 -4.36 -2.00 -3.09
C VAL A 13 -3.74 -3.38 -3.01
N ALA A 14 -2.56 -3.51 -3.58
CA ALA A 14 -1.81 -4.74 -3.62
C ALA A 14 -0.38 -4.55 -3.11
N THR A 15 0.17 -5.62 -2.56
CA THR A 15 1.54 -5.70 -2.10
C THR A 15 2.11 -7.05 -2.53
N VAL A 16 3.38 -7.07 -2.94
CA VAL A 16 4.09 -8.32 -3.16
C VAL A 16 4.18 -9.04 -1.81
N ALA A 17 3.46 -10.14 -1.69
CA ALA A 17 3.24 -10.80 -0.42
C ALA A 17 2.93 -12.28 -0.61
N ASP A 18 3.52 -13.12 0.24
CA ASP A 18 3.27 -14.56 0.25
C ASP A 18 2.27 -14.92 1.37
N PRO A 19 1.13 -15.57 1.08
CA PRO A 19 0.20 -16.01 2.12
C PRO A 19 0.81 -17.08 3.05
N ALA A 20 1.83 -17.80 2.58
CA ALA A 20 2.63 -18.67 3.41
C ALA A 20 3.71 -17.87 4.16
N ASN A 21 4.46 -18.58 4.97
CA ASN A 21 5.56 -18.03 5.76
C ASN A 21 6.88 -17.94 4.96
N LYS A 22 6.80 -17.60 3.67
CA LYS A 22 7.96 -17.62 2.75
C LYS A 22 8.43 -16.20 2.47
N LEU A 23 9.75 -16.03 2.50
CA LEU A 23 10.40 -14.78 2.15
C LEU A 23 10.29 -14.52 0.65
N VAL A 24 9.96 -13.28 0.28
CA VAL A 24 10.05 -12.82 -1.11
C VAL A 24 11.50 -12.46 -1.40
N TYR A 25 12.26 -13.40 -1.96
CA TYR A 25 13.70 -13.20 -2.23
C TYR A 25 13.96 -12.27 -3.40
N THR A 26 13.13 -12.31 -4.45
CA THR A 26 13.29 -11.50 -5.65
C THR A 26 12.52 -10.19 -5.50
N PRO A 27 13.19 -9.02 -5.51
CA PRO A 27 12.51 -7.74 -5.51
C PRO A 27 11.64 -7.56 -6.75
N GLY A 28 10.48 -6.94 -6.56
CA GLY A 28 9.59 -6.59 -7.64
C GLY A 28 8.44 -5.72 -7.15
N THR A 29 7.57 -5.37 -8.09
CA THR A 29 6.46 -4.45 -7.89
C THR A 29 5.16 -5.09 -8.33
N VAL A 30 4.05 -4.64 -7.76
CA VAL A 30 2.70 -5.06 -8.14
C VAL A 30 1.87 -3.83 -8.53
N PHE A 31 1.10 -3.97 -9.61
CA PHE A 31 0.21 -2.95 -10.16
C PHE A 31 -1.19 -3.50 -10.26
N THR A 32 -2.18 -2.62 -10.13
CA THR A 32 -3.61 -2.97 -10.21
C THR A 32 -4.33 -2.13 -11.25
N ALA A 33 -5.34 -2.69 -11.90
CA ALA A 33 -6.28 -1.96 -12.75
C ALA A 33 -7.68 -2.58 -12.65
N GLY A 34 -8.71 -1.77 -12.90
CA GLY A 34 -10.12 -2.18 -12.77
C GLY A 34 -10.72 -2.76 -14.05
N GLY A 35 -11.85 -3.47 -13.90
CA GLY A 35 -12.80 -3.72 -15.00
C GLY A 35 -12.32 -4.65 -16.11
N HIS A 36 -11.26 -5.42 -15.90
CA HIS A 36 -10.69 -6.21 -16.98
C HIS A 36 -11.62 -7.36 -17.40
N LYS A 37 -12.08 -7.30 -18.66
CA LYS A 37 -12.99 -8.25 -19.33
C LYS A 37 -14.39 -8.40 -18.71
N LYS A 38 -14.59 -8.09 -17.41
CA LYS A 38 -15.87 -8.16 -16.68
C LYS A 38 -15.91 -7.17 -15.50
N PRO A 39 -17.11 -6.73 -15.05
CA PRO A 39 -17.28 -5.81 -13.91
C PRO A 39 -16.69 -6.30 -12.58
N GLU A 40 -16.65 -7.61 -12.37
CA GLU A 40 -16.17 -8.23 -11.13
C GLU A 40 -14.64 -8.48 -11.15
N GLY A 41 -13.95 -8.05 -12.21
CA GLY A 41 -12.54 -8.34 -12.44
C GLY A 41 -11.59 -7.24 -11.93
N VAL A 42 -10.53 -7.66 -11.23
CA VAL A 42 -9.32 -6.83 -11.01
C VAL A 42 -8.16 -7.45 -11.79
N TYR A 43 -7.52 -6.62 -12.58
CA TYR A 43 -6.27 -6.94 -13.25
C TYR A 43 -5.09 -6.62 -12.34
N VAL A 44 -4.16 -7.57 -12.23
CA VAL A 44 -2.97 -7.44 -11.38
C VAL A 44 -1.76 -7.83 -12.22
N GLU A 45 -0.78 -6.94 -12.31
CA GLU A 45 0.52 -7.23 -12.93
C GLU A 45 1.59 -7.25 -11.85
N THR A 46 2.40 -8.30 -11.86
CA THR A 46 3.63 -8.35 -11.09
C THR A 46 4.82 -8.22 -12.03
N LYS A 47 5.79 -7.38 -11.66
CA LYS A 47 6.93 -7.02 -12.49
C LYS A 47 8.22 -7.11 -11.71
N ASN A 48 9.29 -7.50 -12.39
CA ASN A 48 10.64 -7.35 -11.88
C ASN A 48 11.06 -5.86 -11.89
N MET A 49 12.21 -5.58 -11.28
CA MET A 49 12.76 -4.21 -11.19
C MET A 49 13.23 -3.63 -12.54
N GLN A 50 13.21 -4.41 -13.61
CA GLN A 50 13.49 -3.96 -14.98
C GLN A 50 12.21 -3.66 -15.78
N GLY A 51 11.03 -3.85 -15.17
CA GLY A 51 9.73 -3.63 -15.82
C GLY A 51 9.21 -4.81 -16.63
N GLY A 52 9.93 -5.93 -16.69
CA GLY A 52 9.45 -7.17 -17.28
C GLY A 52 8.42 -7.85 -16.38
N LEU A 53 7.41 -8.49 -16.97
CA LEU A 53 6.48 -9.33 -16.23
C LEU A 53 7.23 -10.43 -15.47
N ALA A 54 6.84 -10.66 -14.22
CA ALA A 54 7.44 -11.68 -13.37
C ALA A 54 6.37 -12.23 -12.44
N ASP A 55 6.28 -13.56 -12.30
CA ASP A 55 5.31 -14.20 -11.42
C ASP A 55 5.75 -14.03 -9.96
N LEU A 56 5.16 -13.05 -9.27
CA LEU A 56 5.39 -12.81 -7.84
C LEU A 56 4.12 -13.12 -7.05
N PRO A 57 4.24 -13.67 -5.83
CA PRO A 57 3.09 -13.79 -4.95
C PRO A 57 2.63 -12.39 -4.54
N PHE A 58 1.31 -12.17 -4.46
CA PHE A 58 0.74 -10.89 -4.07
C PHE A 58 -0.48 -11.09 -3.20
N HIS A 59 -0.72 -10.13 -2.32
CA HIS A 59 -1.99 -9.94 -1.65
C HIS A 59 -2.69 -8.73 -2.25
N LEU A 60 -4.00 -8.84 -2.42
CA LEU A 60 -4.87 -7.80 -2.97
C LEU A 60 -5.99 -7.51 -1.96
N SER A 61 -6.19 -6.23 -1.65
CA SER A 61 -7.35 -5.72 -0.93
C SER A 61 -8.18 -4.86 -1.87
N VAL A 62 -9.47 -5.13 -1.95
CA VAL A 62 -10.44 -4.33 -2.72
C VAL A 62 -11.33 -3.58 -1.74
N GLN A 63 -11.40 -2.26 -1.86
CA GLN A 63 -12.22 -1.42 -1.00
C GLN A 63 -13.33 -0.75 -1.80
N CYS A 64 -14.57 -1.10 -1.48
CA CYS A 64 -15.78 -0.68 -2.17
C CYS A 64 -16.73 0.06 -1.22
N GLY A 65 -17.59 0.91 -1.79
CA GLY A 65 -18.73 1.53 -1.10
C GLY A 65 -18.37 2.67 -0.14
N ASP A 66 -19.42 3.36 0.31
CA ASP A 66 -19.36 4.66 0.99
C ASP A 66 -18.85 4.62 2.45
N GLY A 67 -18.79 3.42 3.05
CA GLY A 67 -18.24 3.21 4.40
C GLY A 67 -16.71 3.13 4.44
N GLY A 68 -16.06 3.02 3.28
CA GLY A 68 -14.60 3.00 3.16
C GLY A 68 -14.00 4.40 3.18
N ARG A 69 -12.70 4.49 3.50
CA ARG A 69 -11.87 5.67 3.23
C ARG A 69 -10.84 5.30 2.19
N TRP A 70 -11.12 5.63 0.95
CA TRP A 70 -10.24 5.34 -0.18
C TRP A 70 -10.43 6.36 -1.29
N ALA A 71 -9.40 6.51 -2.11
CA ALA A 71 -9.42 7.37 -3.29
C ALA A 71 -8.66 6.70 -4.42
N VAL A 72 -9.18 6.82 -5.64
CA VAL A 72 -8.48 6.50 -6.87
C VAL A 72 -8.22 7.81 -7.58
N VAL A 73 -6.95 8.11 -7.82
CA VAL A 73 -6.49 9.41 -8.29
C VAL A 73 -5.72 9.21 -9.59
N ASP A 74 -6.03 10.01 -10.60
CA ASP A 74 -5.29 9.97 -11.86
C ASP A 74 -3.92 10.67 -11.75
N ALA A 75 -3.10 10.55 -12.79
CA ALA A 75 -1.77 11.16 -12.82
C ALA A 75 -1.81 12.71 -12.74
N ALA A 76 -2.89 13.35 -13.18
CA ALA A 76 -3.08 14.80 -13.09
C ALA A 76 -3.48 15.26 -11.67
N GLY A 77 -3.83 14.31 -10.79
CA GLY A 77 -4.25 14.54 -9.42
C GLY A 77 -5.75 14.72 -9.24
N ALA A 78 -6.56 14.39 -10.23
CA ALA A 78 -8.02 14.41 -10.13
C ALA A 78 -8.54 13.11 -9.51
N THR A 79 -9.55 13.22 -8.63
CA THR A 79 -10.28 12.06 -8.13
C THR A 79 -11.08 11.43 -9.26
N VAL A 80 -10.80 10.15 -9.56
CA VAL A 80 -11.62 9.37 -10.49
C VAL A 80 -12.81 8.75 -9.79
N ARG A 81 -12.58 8.22 -8.58
CA ARG A 81 -13.61 7.66 -7.70
C ARG A 81 -13.08 7.62 -6.27
N SER A 82 -13.97 7.68 -5.30
CA SER A 82 -13.58 7.68 -3.88
C SER A 82 -14.76 7.33 -2.98
N ALA A 83 -14.44 6.88 -1.77
CA ALA A 83 -15.35 6.93 -0.64
C ALA A 83 -14.67 7.65 0.52
N GLY A 84 -15.38 8.58 1.16
CA GLY A 84 -14.89 9.38 2.28
C GLY A 84 -13.86 10.46 1.93
N ALA A 85 -13.30 10.49 0.72
CA ALA A 85 -12.45 11.59 0.26
C ALA A 85 -13.28 12.85 -0.05
N SER A 86 -12.80 14.01 0.38
CA SER A 86 -13.42 15.32 0.13
C SER A 86 -12.70 16.12 -0.95
N GLY A 87 -11.49 15.73 -1.34
CA GLY A 87 -10.78 16.32 -2.46
C GLY A 87 -9.38 15.74 -2.66
N THR A 88 -8.81 16.00 -3.84
CA THR A 88 -7.42 15.67 -4.18
C THR A 88 -6.75 16.86 -4.83
N ARG A 89 -5.43 16.98 -4.66
CA ARG A 89 -4.65 18.07 -5.24
C ARG A 89 -3.27 17.58 -5.62
N ARG A 90 -2.86 17.82 -6.87
CA ARG A 90 -1.46 17.69 -7.27
C ARG A 90 -0.66 18.89 -6.79
N LEU A 91 0.40 18.61 -6.04
CA LEU A 91 1.29 19.60 -5.43
C LEU A 91 2.50 19.92 -6.31
N GLY A 92 2.85 18.99 -7.18
CA GLY A 92 3.98 19.03 -8.09
C GLY A 92 4.14 17.68 -8.77
N ALA A 93 5.21 17.51 -9.56
CA ALA A 93 5.52 16.22 -10.18
C ALA A 93 5.57 15.12 -9.12
N GLY A 94 4.80 14.06 -9.32
CA GLY A 94 4.72 12.88 -8.47
C GLY A 94 4.33 13.16 -7.03
N ARG A 95 3.64 14.28 -6.73
CA ARG A 95 3.29 14.68 -5.36
C ARG A 95 1.85 15.10 -5.26
N TYR A 96 1.12 14.51 -4.34
CA TYR A 96 -0.32 14.67 -4.20
C TYR A 96 -0.73 14.79 -2.74
N GLU A 97 -1.79 15.55 -2.48
CA GLU A 97 -2.52 15.55 -1.22
C GLU A 97 -3.91 14.95 -1.49
N VAL A 98 -4.33 14.00 -0.64
CA VAL A 98 -5.69 13.46 -0.61
C VAL A 98 -6.33 13.84 0.71
N THR A 99 -7.41 14.61 0.67
CA THR A 99 -8.14 15.06 1.86
C THR A 99 -9.39 14.21 2.06
N PHE A 100 -9.63 13.80 3.31
CA PHE A 100 -10.82 13.06 3.71
C PHE A 100 -11.80 13.95 4.48
N GLY A 101 -13.06 13.51 4.57
CA GLY A 101 -14.10 14.19 5.34
C GLY A 101 -13.93 14.11 6.87
N SER A 102 -12.92 13.37 7.36
CA SER A 102 -12.66 13.15 8.78
C SER A 102 -11.16 13.05 9.07
N ASP A 103 -10.79 13.13 10.35
CA ASP A 103 -9.43 12.96 10.82
C ASP A 103 -8.92 11.54 10.48
N VAL A 104 -7.79 11.49 9.78
CA VAL A 104 -7.10 10.26 9.38
C VAL A 104 -5.68 10.16 9.94
N LYS A 105 -5.21 11.13 10.73
CA LYS A 105 -3.84 11.15 11.29
C LYS A 105 -3.51 9.90 12.10
N GLY A 106 -4.53 9.29 12.71
CA GLY A 106 -4.44 8.06 13.49
C GLY A 106 -4.42 6.76 12.68
N CYS A 107 -4.36 6.80 11.35
CA CYS A 107 -4.64 5.66 10.49
C CYS A 107 -3.42 5.13 9.71
N ALA A 108 -3.50 3.89 9.24
CA ALA A 108 -2.59 3.39 8.20
C ALA A 108 -3.05 3.85 6.81
N TYR A 109 -2.08 4.07 5.94
CA TYR A 109 -2.28 4.53 4.56
C TYR A 109 -1.57 3.55 3.63
N THR A 110 -2.31 2.73 2.91
CA THR A 110 -1.75 1.80 1.94
C THR A 110 -2.15 2.22 0.55
N ALA A 111 -1.22 2.15 -0.38
CA ALA A 111 -1.41 2.57 -1.75
C ALA A 111 -0.67 1.66 -2.72
N SER A 112 -1.18 1.62 -3.95
CA SER A 112 -0.53 0.98 -5.10
C SER A 112 -0.59 1.92 -6.29
N VAL A 113 0.48 1.94 -7.09
CA VAL A 113 0.39 2.48 -8.44
C VAL A 113 -0.58 1.61 -9.22
N GLY A 114 -1.56 2.23 -9.86
CA GLY A 114 -2.59 1.49 -10.56
C GLY A 114 -3.40 2.39 -11.47
N ASP A 115 -3.79 1.85 -12.61
CA ASP A 115 -4.60 2.58 -13.57
C ASP A 115 -6.05 2.65 -13.08
N PRO A 116 -6.67 3.85 -13.03
CA PRO A 116 -8.04 3.98 -12.61
C PRO A 116 -9.01 3.26 -13.56
N ASN A 117 -8.63 3.09 -14.82
CA ASN A 117 -9.43 2.44 -15.84
C ASN A 117 -8.97 0.99 -15.99
N ASN A 118 -8.80 0.55 -17.24
CA ASN A 118 -8.45 -0.80 -17.62
C ASN A 118 -7.19 -0.82 -18.51
N GLU A 119 -6.32 0.17 -18.34
CA GLU A 119 -5.06 0.23 -19.09
C GLU A 119 -3.95 -0.56 -18.39
N LEU A 120 -3.01 -1.06 -19.18
CA LEU A 120 -1.81 -1.72 -18.66
C LEU A 120 -0.86 -0.68 -18.11
N VAL A 121 -0.25 -0.96 -16.95
CA VAL A 121 0.77 -0.08 -16.36
C VAL A 121 2.11 -0.39 -17.03
N TYR A 122 2.38 0.23 -18.18
CA TYR A 122 3.57 -0.09 -18.98
C TYR A 122 4.89 0.29 -18.30
N THR A 123 4.90 1.35 -17.48
CA THR A 123 6.10 1.81 -16.78
C THR A 123 5.98 1.47 -15.30
N PRO A 124 6.89 0.66 -14.74
CA PRO A 124 6.85 0.36 -13.32
C PRO A 124 7.11 1.62 -12.49
N GLY A 125 6.29 1.76 -11.45
CA GLY A 125 6.29 2.88 -10.53
C GLY A 125 6.37 2.45 -9.08
N LEU A 126 6.71 3.40 -8.24
CA LEU A 126 6.68 3.30 -6.79
C LEU A 126 5.66 4.29 -6.25
N VAL A 127 5.03 3.93 -5.14
CA VAL A 127 4.15 4.82 -4.39
C VAL A 127 4.53 4.80 -2.91
N PHE A 128 4.48 5.97 -2.30
CA PHE A 128 4.82 6.21 -0.91
C PHE A 128 3.72 7.04 -0.27
N THR A 129 3.47 6.83 1.02
CA THR A 129 2.44 7.56 1.76
C THR A 129 3.03 8.27 2.98
N ALA A 130 2.42 9.37 3.39
CA ALA A 130 2.68 10.02 4.67
C ALA A 130 1.40 10.71 5.16
N GLY A 131 1.40 11.19 6.39
CA GLY A 131 0.36 12.09 6.88
C GLY A 131 0.33 13.38 6.08
N GLY A 132 -0.88 13.92 5.91
CA GLY A 132 -1.11 15.13 5.12
C GLY A 132 -0.37 16.35 5.65
N HIS A 133 -0.01 17.23 4.72
CA HIS A 133 0.68 18.47 5.03
C HIS A 133 -0.30 19.59 5.41
N ASP A 134 -1.55 19.51 4.91
CA ASP A 134 -2.56 20.55 5.10
C ASP A 134 -3.36 20.37 6.41
N GLY A 135 -3.28 19.20 7.06
CA GLY A 135 -3.98 18.94 8.32
C GLY A 135 -4.22 17.46 8.62
N PRO A 136 -4.95 17.17 9.73
CA PRO A 136 -5.16 15.79 10.19
C PRO A 136 -6.05 14.94 9.26
N ASN A 137 -6.78 15.58 8.34
CA ASN A 137 -7.64 14.90 7.37
C ASN A 137 -6.89 14.50 6.08
N GLY A 138 -5.62 14.88 5.95
CA GLY A 138 -4.85 14.67 4.72
C GLY A 138 -4.00 13.40 4.75
N VAL A 139 -3.76 12.87 3.56
CA VAL A 139 -2.71 11.90 3.26
C VAL A 139 -1.86 12.47 2.14
N TYR A 140 -0.56 12.55 2.38
CA TYR A 140 0.41 12.92 1.38
C TYR A 140 0.86 11.66 0.61
N VAL A 141 0.93 11.75 -0.71
CA VAL A 141 1.32 10.64 -1.59
C VAL A 141 2.44 11.10 -2.52
N GLU A 142 3.55 10.35 -2.55
CA GLU A 142 4.57 10.49 -3.59
C GLU A 142 4.54 9.31 -4.55
N THR A 143 4.62 9.58 -5.84
CA THR A 143 4.86 8.58 -6.88
C THR A 143 6.23 8.81 -7.53
N LYS A 144 6.96 7.72 -7.78
CA LYS A 144 8.33 7.77 -8.31
C LYS A 144 8.55 6.74 -9.38
N ASN A 145 9.46 7.02 -10.31
CA ASN A 145 10.05 6.00 -11.15
C ASN A 145 10.99 5.09 -10.33
N LEU A 146 11.44 3.98 -10.91
CA LEU A 146 12.35 3.04 -10.24
C LEU A 146 13.74 3.61 -9.94
N GLN A 147 14.11 4.74 -10.54
CA GLN A 147 15.35 5.46 -10.25
C GLN A 147 15.19 6.45 -9.07
N GLY A 148 13.99 6.57 -8.49
CA GLY A 148 13.70 7.47 -7.37
C GLY A 148 13.34 8.90 -7.78
N GLY A 149 13.28 9.20 -9.08
CA GLY A 149 12.79 10.47 -9.57
C GLY A 149 11.27 10.57 -9.42
N LEU A 150 10.79 11.72 -8.93
CA LEU A 150 9.35 12.01 -8.88
C LEU A 150 8.74 11.92 -10.28
N ALA A 151 7.62 11.24 -10.39
CA ALA A 151 6.93 11.03 -11.65
C ALA A 151 5.44 10.95 -11.39
N ASP A 152 4.64 11.64 -12.20
CA ASP A 152 3.19 11.59 -12.09
C ASP A 152 2.69 10.20 -12.50
N MET A 153 1.98 9.54 -11.61
CA MET A 153 1.42 8.22 -11.84
C MET A 153 0.04 8.12 -11.18
N PRO A 154 -0.92 7.43 -11.81
CA PRO A 154 -2.17 7.16 -11.14
C PRO A 154 -1.96 6.18 -9.98
N PHE A 155 -2.78 6.32 -8.94
CA PHE A 155 -2.69 5.47 -7.76
C PHE A 155 -4.04 5.21 -7.12
N HIS A 156 -4.11 4.10 -6.41
CA HIS A 156 -5.20 3.75 -5.53
C HIS A 156 -4.71 3.87 -4.09
N LEU A 157 -5.41 4.63 -3.27
CA LEU A 157 -5.13 4.85 -1.87
C LEU A 157 -6.26 4.26 -1.02
N ALA A 158 -5.90 3.57 0.04
CA ALA A 158 -6.79 3.12 1.09
C ALA A 158 -6.30 3.57 2.47
N VAL A 159 -7.24 4.02 3.30
CA VAL A 159 -6.99 4.49 4.66
C VAL A 159 -7.72 3.60 5.65
N ARG A 160 -6.97 3.03 6.59
CA ARG A 160 -7.51 2.13 7.62
C ARG A 160 -7.24 2.69 9.01
N CYS A 161 -8.32 3.02 9.70
CA CYS A 161 -8.26 3.62 11.05
C CYS A 161 -8.79 2.70 12.15
N GLU A 162 -9.35 1.57 11.76
CA GLU A 162 -9.93 0.57 12.65
C GLU A 162 -9.64 -0.84 12.12
N GLY A 163 -10.09 -1.85 12.86
CA GLY A 163 -9.81 -3.24 12.56
C GLY A 163 -8.36 -3.59 12.86
N ARG A 164 -7.60 -4.01 11.84
CA ARG A 164 -6.22 -4.50 11.97
C ARG A 164 -5.29 -3.72 11.07
N PHE A 165 -4.48 -2.86 11.68
CA PHE A 165 -3.39 -2.15 11.00
C PHE A 165 -2.22 -1.87 11.96
N ALA A 166 -1.05 -1.64 11.39
CA ALA A 166 0.13 -1.17 12.10
C ALA A 166 0.87 -0.13 11.26
N VAL A 167 1.29 0.96 11.89
CA VAL A 167 2.23 1.92 11.32
C VAL A 167 3.50 1.86 12.15
N VAL A 168 4.61 1.52 11.51
CA VAL A 168 5.89 1.22 12.16
C VAL A 168 6.95 2.15 11.60
N ASP A 169 7.73 2.78 12.48
CA ASP A 169 8.84 3.64 12.06
C ASP A 169 10.09 2.83 11.64
N GLY A 170 11.08 3.49 11.05
CA GLY A 170 12.34 2.86 10.63
C GLY A 170 13.16 2.30 11.80
N THR A 171 12.84 2.60 13.06
CA THR A 171 13.50 1.96 14.22
C THR A 171 12.82 0.66 14.63
N GLY A 172 11.68 0.32 14.02
CA GLY A 172 10.86 -0.84 14.35
C GLY A 172 9.89 -0.60 15.49
N ARG A 173 9.59 0.65 15.84
CA ARG A 173 8.58 0.98 16.85
C ARG A 173 7.24 1.23 16.21
N ALA A 174 6.18 0.73 16.84
CA ALA A 174 4.82 1.09 16.45
C ALA A 174 4.56 2.56 16.79
N VAL A 175 4.11 3.33 15.80
CA VAL A 175 3.71 4.73 15.97
C VAL A 175 2.20 4.84 16.19
N ARG A 176 1.43 4.01 15.51
CA ARG A 176 -0.02 3.88 15.68
C ARG A 176 -0.51 2.55 15.14
N SER A 177 -1.60 2.04 15.70
CA SER A 177 -2.14 0.72 15.35
C SER A 177 -3.56 0.56 15.84
N ALA A 178 -4.32 -0.33 15.19
CA ALA A 178 -5.54 -0.91 15.75
C ALA A 178 -5.47 -2.43 15.60
N GLY A 179 -5.95 -3.16 16.61
CA GLY A 179 -5.96 -4.62 16.64
C GLY A 179 -4.58 -5.29 16.75
N MET A 180 -3.49 -4.53 16.75
CA MET A 180 -2.11 -5.01 16.94
C MET A 180 -1.85 -5.29 18.44
N SER A 181 -1.17 -6.41 18.73
CA SER A 181 -0.70 -6.77 20.07
C SER A 181 0.80 -6.49 20.28
N GLY A 182 1.58 -6.41 19.20
CA GLY A 182 2.99 -6.00 19.28
C GLY A 182 3.68 -5.95 17.92
N VAL A 183 4.88 -5.36 17.91
CA VAL A 183 5.83 -5.43 16.78
C VAL A 183 7.21 -5.73 17.33
N ARG A 184 7.96 -6.58 16.61
CA ARG A 184 9.33 -6.97 16.95
C ARG A 184 10.23 -6.81 15.73
N ARG A 185 11.26 -5.99 15.85
CA ARG A 185 12.34 -5.92 14.86
C ARG A 185 13.25 -7.12 15.00
N LEU A 186 13.37 -7.91 13.94
CA LEU A 186 14.14 -9.17 13.89
C LEU A 186 15.58 -8.95 13.41
N GLY A 187 15.80 -7.85 12.69
CA GLY A 187 17.07 -7.45 12.10
C GLY A 187 16.85 -6.28 11.15
N PRO A 188 17.89 -5.82 10.43
CA PRO A 188 17.73 -4.80 9.41
C PRO A 188 16.61 -5.15 8.44
N GLY A 189 15.66 -4.23 8.27
CA GLY A 189 14.55 -4.35 7.34
C GLY A 189 13.62 -5.54 7.57
N ARG A 190 13.62 -6.18 8.75
CA ARG A 190 12.81 -7.37 9.04
C ARG A 190 12.03 -7.20 10.33
N TYR A 191 10.72 -7.38 10.25
CA TYR A 191 9.80 -7.14 11.36
C TYR A 191 8.74 -8.24 11.45
N GLU A 192 8.39 -8.63 12.66
CA GLU A 192 7.18 -9.42 12.95
C GLU A 192 6.15 -8.48 13.59
N VAL A 193 4.98 -8.35 12.96
CA VAL A 193 3.83 -7.62 13.50
C VAL A 193 2.80 -8.63 13.98
N THR A 194 2.45 -8.62 15.27
CA THR A 194 1.47 -9.53 15.86
C THR A 194 0.15 -8.81 16.11
N PHE A 195 -0.96 -9.45 15.77
CA PHE A 195 -2.32 -8.96 16.02
C PHE A 195 -2.97 -9.70 17.20
N GLY A 196 -4.08 -9.17 17.71
CA GLY A 196 -4.85 -9.78 18.80
C GLY A 196 -5.58 -11.07 18.38
N SER A 197 -5.88 -11.22 17.10
CA SER A 197 -6.63 -12.34 16.51
C SER A 197 -5.84 -13.09 15.43
N ASP A 198 -6.34 -14.26 15.05
CA ASP A 198 -5.83 -15.02 13.91
C ASP A 198 -5.98 -14.20 12.61
N VAL A 199 -4.89 -14.10 11.85
CA VAL A 199 -4.81 -13.41 10.55
C VAL A 199 -4.38 -14.36 9.42
N LYS A 200 -4.20 -15.65 9.67
CA LYS A 200 -3.62 -16.65 8.75
C LYS A 200 -4.36 -16.82 7.42
N GLY A 201 -5.59 -16.31 7.28
CA GLY A 201 -6.38 -16.35 6.03
C GLY A 201 -6.59 -14.98 5.39
N CYS A 202 -5.92 -13.94 5.87
CA CYS A 202 -6.19 -12.56 5.51
C CYS A 202 -5.23 -12.04 4.44
N ALA A 203 -5.65 -11.02 3.70
CA ALA A 203 -4.79 -10.24 2.83
C ALA A 203 -3.99 -9.21 3.64
N TYR A 204 -2.71 -9.05 3.29
CA TYR A 204 -1.77 -8.10 3.90
C TYR A 204 -1.35 -7.10 2.85
N THR A 205 -1.69 -5.83 3.05
CA THR A 205 -1.24 -4.74 2.17
C THR A 205 -0.34 -3.82 2.95
N ALA A 206 0.81 -3.48 2.37
CA ALA A 206 1.77 -2.57 2.95
C ALA A 206 2.31 -1.59 1.91
N THR A 207 2.63 -0.39 2.39
CA THR A 207 3.28 0.66 1.62
C THR A 207 4.39 1.27 2.46
N VAL A 208 5.55 1.52 1.85
CA VAL A 208 6.61 2.30 2.50
C VAL A 208 6.06 3.69 2.72
N GLY A 209 6.09 4.17 3.96
CA GLY A 209 5.45 5.44 4.27
C GLY A 209 5.92 6.03 5.58
N ASP A 210 6.04 7.35 5.59
CA ASP A 210 6.46 8.09 6.77
C ASP A 210 5.29 8.22 7.76
N PRO A 211 5.49 7.86 9.05
CA PRO A 211 4.43 7.93 10.03
C PRO A 211 4.05 9.37 10.41
N LYS A 212 4.84 10.37 10.05
CA LYS A 212 4.52 11.79 10.27
C LYS A 212 4.04 12.37 8.94
N ASN A 213 4.65 13.45 8.48
CA ASN A 213 4.34 14.17 7.26
C ASN A 213 5.64 14.54 6.53
N ASP A 214 6.67 13.69 6.65
CA ASP A 214 7.95 13.90 5.99
C ASP A 214 7.97 13.27 4.58
N LEU A 215 8.87 13.77 3.74
CA LEU A 215 9.08 13.24 2.38
C LEU A 215 9.87 11.92 2.41
N VAL A 216 9.59 11.01 1.47
CA VAL A 216 10.33 9.75 1.35
C VAL A 216 11.53 9.93 0.42
N TYR A 217 12.65 10.43 0.94
CA TYR A 217 13.82 10.76 0.10
C TYR A 217 14.51 9.55 -0.54
N ALA A 218 14.64 8.45 0.19
CA ALA A 218 15.25 7.22 -0.32
C ALA A 218 14.15 6.21 -0.68
N PRO A 219 13.93 5.92 -1.98
CA PRO A 219 12.94 4.94 -2.37
C PRO A 219 13.34 3.55 -1.87
N GLY A 220 12.34 2.76 -1.53
CA GLY A 220 12.51 1.37 -1.17
C GLY A 220 11.24 0.58 -1.41
N LEU A 221 11.31 -0.68 -1.04
CA LEU A 221 10.29 -1.69 -1.29
C LEU A 221 9.82 -2.26 0.04
N VAL A 222 8.56 -2.67 0.08
CA VAL A 222 7.97 -3.38 1.21
C VAL A 222 7.30 -4.66 0.73
N PHE A 223 7.49 -5.72 1.50
CA PHE A 223 6.94 -7.05 1.26
C PHE A 223 6.27 -7.55 2.54
N ALA A 224 5.23 -8.36 2.39
CA ALA A 224 4.56 -8.98 3.53
C ALA A 224 4.51 -10.51 3.38
N ALA A 225 4.40 -11.23 4.48
CA ALA A 225 4.14 -12.65 4.48
C ALA A 225 3.33 -13.04 5.72
N GLY A 226 2.77 -14.26 5.73
CA GLY A 226 2.26 -14.85 6.97
C GLY A 226 3.35 -14.87 8.04
N GLY A 227 3.02 -14.55 9.29
CA GLY A 227 4.00 -14.43 10.37
C GLY A 227 4.73 -15.73 10.71
N HIS A 228 5.99 -15.60 11.13
CA HIS A 228 6.81 -16.75 11.49
C HIS A 228 6.48 -17.30 12.87
N ASP A 229 5.94 -16.46 13.76
CA ASP A 229 5.71 -16.82 15.17
C ASP A 229 4.34 -17.46 15.42
N GLY A 230 3.44 -17.47 14.43
CA GLY A 230 2.14 -18.10 14.53
C GLY A 230 1.03 -17.43 13.70
N PRO A 231 -0.22 -17.90 13.85
CA PRO A 231 -1.33 -17.47 12.99
C PRO A 231 -1.76 -16.01 13.19
N LYS A 232 -1.26 -15.34 14.23
CA LYS A 232 -1.55 -13.93 14.52
C LYS A 232 -0.51 -12.96 13.94
N GLY A 233 0.55 -13.48 13.33
CA GLY A 233 1.67 -12.69 12.85
C GLY A 233 1.54 -12.31 11.38
N VAL A 234 2.15 -11.17 11.05
CA VAL A 234 2.50 -10.76 9.69
C VAL A 234 3.98 -10.44 9.71
N TYR A 235 4.74 -11.12 8.86
CA TYR A 235 6.14 -10.80 8.66
C TYR A 235 6.27 -9.72 7.58
N VAL A 236 7.10 -8.71 7.83
CA VAL A 236 7.32 -7.58 6.92
C VAL A 236 8.81 -7.47 6.61
N GLU A 237 9.15 -7.41 5.32
CA GLU A 237 10.48 -7.00 4.87
C GLU A 237 10.44 -5.63 4.22
N THR A 238 11.44 -4.81 4.52
CA THR A 238 11.74 -3.58 3.79
C THR A 238 13.12 -3.67 3.17
N LYS A 239 13.22 -3.21 1.92
CA LYS A 239 14.43 -3.34 1.10
C LYS A 239 14.74 -2.03 0.41
N ASN A 240 16.01 -1.76 0.17
CA ASN A 240 16.41 -0.77 -0.81
C ASN A 240 16.07 -1.25 -2.24
N MET A 241 16.24 -0.36 -3.22
CA MET A 241 15.93 -0.65 -4.63
C MET A 241 16.80 -1.75 -5.25
N GLN A 242 17.95 -2.06 -4.66
CA GLN A 242 18.85 -3.15 -5.07
C GLN A 242 18.49 -4.49 -4.40
N GLY A 243 17.46 -4.54 -3.56
CA GLY A 243 17.03 -5.74 -2.86
C GLY A 243 17.76 -6.05 -1.55
N GLY A 244 18.69 -5.19 -1.13
CA GLY A 244 19.31 -5.27 0.19
C GLY A 244 18.33 -4.87 1.28
N LEU A 245 18.30 -5.61 2.39
CA LEU A 245 17.48 -5.26 3.55
C LEU A 245 17.85 -3.89 4.08
N ALA A 246 16.84 -3.06 4.33
CA ALA A 246 17.01 -1.70 4.82
C ALA A 246 15.85 -1.37 5.74
N ASP A 247 16.12 -0.73 6.88
CA ASP A 247 15.06 -0.31 7.76
C ASP A 247 14.31 0.90 7.16
N LEU A 248 13.06 0.68 6.74
CA LEU A 248 12.18 1.73 6.22
C LEU A 248 10.88 1.75 7.04
N PRO A 249 10.30 2.95 7.28
CA PRO A 249 8.99 3.02 7.88
C PRO A 249 7.94 2.48 6.91
N PHE A 250 6.89 1.87 7.46
CA PHE A 250 5.83 1.27 6.65
C PHE A 250 4.46 1.35 7.32
N HIS A 251 3.44 1.37 6.47
CA HIS A 251 2.04 1.29 6.83
C HIS A 251 1.53 -0.07 6.39
N LEU A 252 0.99 -0.86 7.32
CA LEU A 252 0.45 -2.21 7.08
C LEU A 252 -1.04 -2.23 7.42
N ALA A 253 -1.86 -2.78 6.53
CA ALA A 253 -3.27 -3.06 6.74
C ALA A 253 -3.57 -4.55 6.48
N VAL A 254 -4.37 -5.16 7.36
CA VAL A 254 -4.79 -6.56 7.27
C VAL A 254 -6.30 -6.61 7.04
N THR A 255 -6.71 -7.29 5.96
CA THR A 255 -8.12 -7.45 5.56
C THR A 255 -8.49 -8.93 5.49
N CYS A 256 -9.55 -9.28 6.19
CA CYS A 256 -10.31 -10.52 6.08
C CYS A 256 -11.78 -10.08 6.02
#